data_AF-A0A949BQQ7-F1
#
_entry.id   AF-A0A949BQQ7-F1
#
_cell.length_a   1.000
_cell.length_b   1.000
_cell.length_c   1.000
_cell.angle_alpha   90.00
_cell.angle_beta   90.00
_cell.angle_gamma   90.00
#
_symmetry.space_group_name_H-M   'P 1'
#
loop_
_entity.id
_entity.type
_entity.pdbx_description
1 polymer ?
#
loop_
_entity_poly.entity_id
_entity_poly.type
_entity_poly.pdbx_seq_one_letter_code
_entity_poly.pdbx_strand_id
1 'polypeptide(L)'
;MAGGNLQVRSETEGSASENGVRAKVRFDFKGVSRRGRFLLGSKPTDKVAEDAREQHVALFRNVPVQGIRIEDIDMSGQIYTVYDESANAEVAFAPVEVTLWADNLEDIIRFVSREEFRRIEVLAPPSLLLSRIDIERLIFKVHEEMKHVREWVERKYVR
;
A
#
# COMPACT_ATOMS: atom_id res chain seq x y z
N MET A 1 17.41 -63.87 -8.48
CA MET A 1 18.21 -63.37 -7.34
C MET A 1 19.27 -62.40 -7.87
N ALA A 2 18.94 -61.11 -7.88
CA ALA A 2 19.86 -59.97 -7.92
C ALA A 2 18.96 -58.71 -8.00
N GLY A 3 18.44 -58.29 -6.85
CA GLY A 3 17.73 -57.03 -6.71
C GLY A 3 18.71 -55.88 -6.74
N GLY A 4 18.55 -54.98 -7.71
CA GLY A 4 19.21 -53.69 -7.74
C GLY A 4 18.21 -52.62 -7.32
N ASN A 5 18.43 -52.04 -6.14
CA ASN A 5 17.70 -50.89 -5.61
C ASN A 5 17.70 -49.73 -6.62
N LEU A 6 16.54 -49.47 -7.27
CA LEU A 6 16.24 -48.13 -7.76
C LEU A 6 15.90 -47.27 -6.55
N GLN A 7 16.90 -46.55 -6.05
CA GLN A 7 16.67 -45.42 -5.16
C GLN A 7 15.79 -44.40 -5.89
N VAL A 8 14.55 -44.31 -5.39
CA VAL A 8 13.63 -43.19 -5.63
C VAL A 8 14.37 -41.91 -5.25
N ARG A 9 14.84 -41.16 -6.25
CA ARG A 9 15.21 -39.77 -6.06
C ARG A 9 13.91 -39.00 -5.93
N SER A 10 13.57 -38.68 -4.70
CA SER A 10 12.54 -37.73 -4.35
C SER A 10 12.95 -36.35 -4.89
N GLU A 11 12.45 -35.99 -6.07
CA GLU A 11 12.32 -34.58 -6.46
C GLU A 11 11.18 -33.98 -5.62
N THR A 12 11.47 -33.79 -4.33
CA THR A 12 10.66 -32.94 -3.46
C THR A 12 11.17 -31.51 -3.61
N GLU A 13 10.98 -30.92 -4.78
CA GLU A 13 11.01 -29.48 -4.98
C GLU A 13 9.68 -29.05 -5.61
N GLY A 14 8.59 -29.37 -4.90
CA GLY A 14 7.25 -28.91 -5.17
C GLY A 14 6.89 -27.74 -4.26
N SER A 15 7.11 -26.53 -4.77
CA SER A 15 6.56 -25.23 -4.35
C SER A 15 6.63 -24.85 -2.87
N ALA A 16 7.59 -23.97 -2.52
CA ALA A 16 7.28 -22.91 -1.56
C ALA A 16 5.97 -22.25 -2.01
N SER A 17 4.95 -22.30 -1.14
CA SER A 17 3.55 -22.03 -1.45
C SER A 17 3.32 -20.84 -2.42
N GLU A 18 2.64 -21.09 -3.54
CA GLU A 18 2.06 -20.09 -4.45
C GLU A 18 0.87 -19.33 -3.81
N ASN A 19 0.99 -18.94 -2.53
CA ASN A 19 -0.14 -18.56 -1.68
C ASN A 19 -0.33 -17.07 -1.47
N GLY A 20 0.16 -16.21 -2.34
CA GLY A 20 -0.25 -14.84 -2.15
C GLY A 20 -0.29 -13.94 -3.33
N VAL A 21 -0.42 -12.67 -2.98
CA VAL A 21 -1.32 -11.78 -3.69
C VAL A 21 -0.51 -10.74 -4.42
N ARG A 22 -0.58 -10.81 -5.73
CA ARG A 22 -0.12 -9.74 -6.60
C ARG A 22 -1.24 -8.71 -6.73
N ALA A 23 -0.96 -7.47 -6.40
CA ALA A 23 -1.94 -6.39 -6.42
C ALA A 23 -1.37 -5.11 -7.01
N LYS A 24 -2.25 -4.31 -7.60
CA LYS A 24 -1.99 -2.94 -8.03
C LYS A 24 -2.75 -1.99 -7.10
N VAL A 25 -2.02 -1.15 -6.39
CA VAL A 25 -2.56 -0.23 -5.39
C VAL A 25 -2.38 1.20 -5.88
N ARG A 26 -3.43 2.03 -5.78
CA ARG A 26 -3.35 3.46 -6.09
C ARG A 26 -3.36 4.28 -4.82
N PHE A 27 -2.41 5.22 -4.76
CA PHE A 27 -2.34 6.27 -3.75
C PHE A 27 -2.43 7.64 -4.42
N ASP A 28 -3.19 8.56 -3.83
CA ASP A 28 -3.30 9.94 -4.31
C ASP A 28 -2.82 10.90 -3.20
N PHE A 29 -1.61 11.44 -3.39
CA PHE A 29 -0.93 12.28 -2.40
C PHE A 29 -1.44 13.72 -2.44
N LYS A 30 -1.86 14.25 -1.29
CA LYS A 30 -2.49 15.56 -1.15
C LYS A 30 -1.45 16.69 -1.05
N GLY A 31 -1.63 17.74 -1.85
CA GLY A 31 -0.95 19.02 -1.68
C GLY A 31 -1.87 20.05 -1.03
N VAL A 32 -1.60 20.42 0.23
CA VAL A 32 -2.35 21.48 0.92
C VAL A 32 -1.48 22.73 1.03
N SER A 33 -1.83 23.80 0.33
CA SER A 33 -1.21 25.10 0.59
C SER A 33 -1.66 25.58 1.97
N ARG A 34 -0.73 25.72 2.92
CA ARG A 34 -1.05 26.39 4.19
C ARG A 34 -1.36 27.85 3.89
N ARG A 35 -2.65 28.22 3.86
CA ARG A 35 -3.08 29.63 3.92
C ARG A 35 -2.61 30.18 5.27
N GLY A 36 -1.64 31.11 5.25
CA GLY A 36 -1.31 31.89 6.44
C GLY A 36 0.12 32.42 6.65
N ARG A 37 1.10 32.22 5.75
CA ARG A 37 2.44 32.81 5.98
C ARG A 37 2.94 33.60 4.77
N PHE A 38 2.71 34.91 4.84
CA PHE A 38 3.26 35.96 3.97
C PHE A 38 4.78 36.12 4.12
N LEU A 39 5.59 35.15 3.71
CA LEU A 39 7.04 35.30 3.56
C LEU A 39 7.53 34.46 2.37
N LEU A 40 7.85 35.12 1.24
CA LEU A 40 8.54 34.59 0.04
C LEU A 40 8.13 33.20 -0.50
N GLY A 41 7.33 33.16 -1.56
CA GLY A 41 7.36 32.04 -2.52
C GLY A 41 6.68 30.73 -2.07
N SER A 42 5.44 30.79 -1.59
CA SER A 42 4.65 29.57 -1.34
C SER A 42 4.51 28.75 -2.63
N LYS A 43 5.05 27.53 -2.65
CA LYS A 43 4.88 26.59 -3.77
C LYS A 43 3.40 26.39 -4.09
N PRO A 44 3.00 26.35 -5.37
CA PRO A 44 1.63 26.07 -5.75
C PRO A 44 1.22 24.65 -5.30
N THR A 45 -0.08 24.44 -5.08
CA THR A 45 -0.63 23.21 -4.45
C THR A 45 -0.29 21.95 -5.21
N ASP A 46 -0.25 22.04 -6.54
CA ASP A 46 0.22 21.01 -7.47
C ASP A 46 1.65 20.59 -7.18
N LYS A 47 2.57 21.54 -7.02
CA LYS A 47 3.98 21.26 -6.70
C LYS A 47 4.13 20.66 -5.31
N VAL A 48 3.31 21.07 -4.35
CA VAL A 48 3.29 20.45 -3.01
C VAL A 48 2.80 18.99 -3.09
N ALA A 49 1.77 18.71 -3.87
CA ALA A 49 1.29 17.34 -4.10
C ALA A 49 2.36 16.49 -4.80
N GLU A 50 3.02 17.05 -5.80
CA GLU A 50 4.10 16.40 -6.53
C GLU A 50 5.29 16.05 -5.61
N ASP A 51 5.76 17.01 -4.81
CA ASP A 51 6.84 16.79 -3.85
C ASP A 51 6.47 15.71 -2.82
N ALA A 52 5.23 15.71 -2.32
CA ALA A 52 4.74 14.70 -1.39
C ALA A 52 4.72 13.30 -2.01
N ARG A 53 4.32 13.21 -3.29
CA ARG A 53 4.37 11.98 -4.07
C ARG A 53 5.80 11.47 -4.24
N GLU A 54 6.73 12.33 -4.64
CA GLU A 54 8.14 11.96 -4.81
C GLU A 54 8.76 11.42 -3.52
N GLN A 55 8.46 12.06 -2.39
CA GLN A 55 8.92 11.60 -1.07
C GLN A 55 8.38 10.21 -0.72
N HIS A 56 7.10 9.95 -0.93
CA HIS A 56 6.52 8.63 -0.63
C HIS A 56 7.00 7.54 -1.58
N VAL A 57 7.19 7.86 -2.87
CA VAL A 57 7.81 6.92 -3.82
C VAL A 57 9.23 6.58 -3.40
N ALA A 58 10.01 7.56 -2.92
CA ALA A 58 11.34 7.29 -2.38
C ALA A 58 11.28 6.33 -1.17
N LEU A 59 10.27 6.45 -0.30
CA LEU A 59 10.07 5.49 0.79
C LEU A 59 9.74 4.09 0.27
N PHE A 60 8.82 3.95 -0.69
CA PHE A 60 8.49 2.64 -1.27
C PHE A 60 9.68 1.95 -1.92
N ARG A 61 10.60 2.71 -2.53
CA ARG A 61 11.80 2.15 -3.18
C ARG A 61 12.89 1.73 -2.21
N ASN A 62 13.01 2.41 -1.07
CA ASN A 62 14.18 2.29 -0.20
C ASN A 62 13.88 1.68 1.17
N VAL A 63 12.61 1.64 1.58
CA VAL A 63 12.21 1.10 2.89
C VAL A 63 11.54 -0.26 2.68
N PRO A 64 12.17 -1.37 3.13
CA PRO A 64 11.55 -2.67 3.04
C PRO A 64 10.32 -2.73 3.93
N VAL A 65 9.22 -3.24 3.38
CA VAL A 65 8.02 -3.55 4.14
C VAL A 65 7.95 -5.06 4.26
N GLN A 66 7.87 -5.57 5.49
CA GLN A 66 7.80 -7.01 5.74
C GLN A 66 6.63 -7.62 4.98
N GLY A 67 6.88 -8.74 4.30
CA GLY A 67 5.88 -9.46 3.52
C GLY A 67 5.44 -8.75 2.24
N ILE A 68 6.08 -7.65 1.84
CA ILE A 68 5.77 -6.91 0.61
C ILE A 68 7.00 -6.80 -0.27
N ARG A 69 6.85 -7.18 -1.54
CA ARG A 69 7.80 -6.89 -2.61
C ARG A 69 7.17 -5.92 -3.61
N ILE A 70 7.77 -4.74 -3.74
CA ILE A 70 7.39 -3.79 -4.80
C ILE A 70 7.95 -4.29 -6.13
N GLU A 71 7.09 -4.42 -7.13
CA GLU A 71 7.47 -4.86 -8.48
C GLU A 71 7.58 -3.68 -9.44
N ASP A 72 6.65 -2.73 -9.37
CA ASP A 72 6.61 -1.57 -10.24
C ASP A 72 5.96 -0.36 -9.55
N ILE A 73 6.37 0.84 -9.95
CA ILE A 73 5.77 2.11 -9.48
C ILE A 73 5.54 2.99 -10.70
N ASP A 74 4.28 3.19 -11.06
CA ASP A 74 3.83 4.06 -12.12
C ASP A 74 3.46 5.45 -11.57
N MET A 75 4.15 6.46 -12.10
CA MET A 75 4.02 7.87 -11.76
C MET A 75 3.47 8.71 -12.92
N SER A 76 2.95 8.06 -13.97
CA SER A 76 2.45 8.72 -15.19
C SER A 76 1.10 9.43 -15.01
N GLY A 77 0.38 9.13 -13.92
CA GLY A 77 -0.89 9.77 -13.62
C GLY A 77 -0.76 11.28 -13.44
N GLN A 78 -1.64 12.04 -14.11
CA GLN A 78 -1.64 13.50 -14.06
C GLN A 78 -2.10 14.01 -12.69
N ILE A 79 -1.46 15.09 -12.23
CA ILE A 79 -1.89 15.82 -11.04
C ILE A 79 -3.23 16.49 -11.35
N TYR A 80 -4.18 16.37 -10.43
CA TYR A 80 -5.51 16.95 -10.59
C TYR A 80 -5.91 17.74 -9.36
N THR A 81 -6.79 18.73 -9.54
CA THR A 81 -7.33 19.54 -8.44
C THR A 81 -8.78 19.22 -8.20
N VAL A 82 -9.17 19.23 -6.92
CA VAL A 82 -10.56 19.09 -6.48
C VAL A 82 -10.85 20.24 -5.53
N TYR A 83 -12.02 20.83 -5.67
CA TYR A 83 -12.51 21.81 -4.72
C TYR A 83 -13.07 21.10 -3.48
N ASP A 84 -12.45 21.33 -2.33
CA ASP A 84 -12.90 20.81 -1.03
C ASP A 84 -13.84 21.83 -0.39
N GLU A 85 -15.14 21.54 -0.39
CA GLU A 85 -16.17 22.42 0.18
C GLU A 85 -15.98 22.63 1.69
N SER A 86 -15.51 21.61 2.41
CA SER A 86 -15.28 21.66 3.85
C SER A 86 -14.14 22.62 4.21
N ALA A 87 -13.11 22.62 3.37
CA ALA A 87 -11.94 23.49 3.52
C ALA A 87 -12.09 24.84 2.79
N ASN A 88 -13.14 25.01 1.97
CA ASN A 88 -13.35 26.15 1.09
C ASN A 88 -12.08 26.49 0.27
N ALA A 89 -11.46 25.46 -0.32
CA ALA A 89 -10.15 25.57 -0.96
C ALA A 89 -9.96 24.52 -2.07
N GLU A 90 -9.14 24.86 -3.07
CA GLU A 90 -8.63 23.89 -4.03
C GLU A 90 -7.53 23.03 -3.41
N VAL A 91 -7.63 21.73 -3.65
CA VAL A 91 -6.69 20.73 -3.20
C VAL A 91 -6.16 19.99 -4.40
N ALA A 92 -4.83 19.94 -4.56
CA ALA A 92 -4.20 19.13 -5.59
C ALA A 92 -3.90 17.72 -5.09
N PHE A 93 -4.00 16.75 -5.99
CA PHE A 93 -3.67 15.35 -5.75
C PHE A 93 -2.73 14.83 -6.82
N ALA A 94 -1.66 14.15 -6.40
CA ALA A 94 -0.67 13.55 -7.28
C ALA A 94 -0.74 12.01 -7.16
N PRO A 95 -1.28 11.32 -8.18
CA PRO A 95 -1.50 9.86 -8.12
C PRO A 95 -0.22 9.05 -8.35
N VAL A 96 -0.18 7.85 -7.76
CA VAL A 96 0.82 6.80 -7.98
C VAL A 96 0.11 5.46 -7.99
N GLU A 97 0.50 4.60 -8.93
CA GLU A 97 0.09 3.20 -8.92
C GLU A 97 1.29 2.30 -8.59
N VAL A 98 1.16 1.46 -7.57
CA VAL A 98 2.20 0.57 -7.10
C VAL A 98 1.76 -0.87 -7.37
N THR A 99 2.51 -1.58 -8.19
CA THR A 99 2.36 -3.03 -8.36
C THR A 99 3.24 -3.73 -7.35
N LEU A 100 2.66 -4.63 -6.57
CA LEU A 100 3.34 -5.35 -5.50
C LEU A 100 2.91 -6.80 -5.43
N TRP A 101 3.74 -7.60 -4.76
CA TRP A 101 3.43 -8.95 -4.30
C TRP A 101 3.53 -8.94 -2.77
N ALA A 102 2.41 -9.19 -2.09
CA ALA A 102 2.29 -9.33 -0.65
C ALA A 102 2.07 -10.77 -0.16
N ASP A 103 3.02 -11.36 0.59
CA ASP A 103 3.10 -12.78 1.05
C ASP A 103 1.76 -13.38 1.51
N ASN A 104 0.95 -12.57 2.17
CA ASN A 104 -0.42 -12.89 2.58
C ASN A 104 -1.30 -11.62 2.55
N LEU A 105 -2.60 -11.80 2.79
CA LEU A 105 -3.56 -10.70 2.75
C LEU A 105 -3.39 -9.70 3.93
N GLU A 106 -2.84 -10.13 5.07
CA GLU A 106 -2.60 -9.27 6.23
C GLU A 106 -1.54 -8.20 5.91
N ASP A 107 -0.51 -8.58 5.17
CA ASP A 107 0.53 -7.66 4.72
C ASP A 107 -0.02 -6.60 3.75
N ILE A 108 -1.00 -6.97 2.89
CA ILE A 108 -1.74 -6.00 2.07
C ILE A 108 -2.47 -5.00 2.95
N ILE A 109 -3.24 -5.46 3.95
CA ILE A 109 -4.00 -4.56 4.84
C ILE A 109 -3.07 -3.54 5.48
N ARG A 110 -1.91 -3.96 5.98
CA ARG A 110 -0.91 -3.04 6.54
C ARG A 110 -0.43 -2.03 5.50
N PHE A 111 -0.15 -2.50 4.28
CA PHE A 111 0.39 -1.65 3.22
C PHE A 111 -0.60 -0.56 2.75
N VAL A 112 -1.88 -0.90 2.66
CA VAL A 112 -2.95 -0.02 2.16
C VAL A 112 -3.60 0.84 3.25
N SER A 113 -3.32 0.58 4.52
CA SER A 113 -3.86 1.36 5.65
C SER A 113 -3.16 2.73 5.78
N ARG A 114 -3.32 3.56 4.75
CA ARG A 114 -2.74 4.91 4.62
C ARG A 114 -3.83 5.89 4.19
N GLU A 115 -3.72 7.15 4.58
CA GLU A 115 -4.72 8.18 4.23
C GLU A 115 -4.84 8.37 2.70
N GLU A 116 -3.74 8.17 1.98
CA GLU A 116 -3.64 8.39 0.55
C GLU A 116 -4.23 7.25 -0.27
N PHE A 117 -4.56 6.10 0.34
CA PHE A 117 -5.08 4.94 -0.37
C PHE A 117 -6.41 5.26 -1.07
N ARG A 118 -6.52 4.88 -2.35
CA ARG A 118 -7.73 5.11 -3.16
C ARG A 118 -8.36 3.85 -3.71
N ARG A 119 -7.54 2.95 -4.26
CA ARG A 119 -8.03 1.68 -4.80
C ARG A 119 -6.98 0.59 -4.73
N ILE A 120 -7.45 -0.65 -4.73
CA ILE A 120 -6.66 -1.84 -4.94
C ILE A 120 -7.31 -2.70 -6.03
N GLU A 121 -6.48 -3.32 -6.85
CA GLU A 121 -6.86 -4.31 -7.85
C GLU A 121 -6.01 -5.56 -7.63
N VAL A 122 -6.65 -6.71 -7.38
CA VAL A 122 -5.94 -7.99 -7.26
C VAL A 122 -5.67 -8.52 -8.67
N LEU A 123 -4.40 -8.68 -9.02
CA LEU A 123 -3.95 -9.14 -10.32
C LEU A 123 -3.79 -10.66 -10.36
N ALA A 124 -3.36 -11.26 -9.24
CA ALA A 124 -3.24 -12.70 -9.08
C ALA A 124 -3.24 -13.09 -7.58
N PRO A 125 -3.69 -14.31 -7.23
CA PRO A 125 -4.41 -15.23 -8.10
C PRO A 125 -5.84 -14.74 -8.42
N PRO A 126 -6.54 -15.32 -9.43
CA PRO A 126 -7.92 -14.95 -9.77
C PRO A 126 -8.93 -15.32 -8.66
N SER A 127 -8.57 -16.25 -7.78
CA SER A 127 -9.36 -16.64 -6.62
C SER A 127 -8.45 -16.96 -5.44
N LEU A 128 -8.88 -16.61 -4.23
CA LEU A 128 -8.18 -16.91 -2.99
C LEU A 128 -8.96 -17.93 -2.16
N LEU A 129 -8.27 -18.96 -1.67
CA LEU A 129 -8.78 -19.90 -0.69
C LEU A 129 -8.17 -19.54 0.66
N LEU A 130 -9.01 -19.10 1.60
CA LEU A 130 -8.58 -18.72 2.94
C LEU A 130 -9.00 -19.78 3.95
N SER A 131 -8.06 -20.24 4.76
CA SER A 131 -8.35 -21.11 5.90
C SER A 131 -9.03 -20.31 7.02
N ARG A 132 -9.56 -21.03 8.02
CA ARG A 132 -10.10 -20.43 9.25
C ARG A 132 -9.07 -19.51 9.93
N ILE A 133 -7.81 -19.92 9.94
CA ILE A 133 -6.71 -19.16 10.57
C ILE A 133 -6.42 -17.88 9.78
N ASP A 134 -6.41 -17.93 8.45
CA ASP A 134 -6.16 -16.77 7.61
C ASP A 134 -7.24 -15.70 7.82
N ILE A 135 -8.50 -16.13 7.94
CA ILE A 135 -9.62 -15.24 8.24
C ILE A 135 -9.48 -14.61 9.63
N GLU A 136 -9.15 -15.40 10.65
CA GLU A 136 -8.94 -14.90 12.02
C GLU A 136 -7.83 -13.83 12.06
N ARG A 137 -6.70 -14.09 11.40
CA ARG A 137 -5.59 -13.15 11.35
C ARG A 137 -5.93 -11.90 10.54
N LEU A 138 -6.64 -12.03 9.42
CA LEU A 138 -7.12 -10.89 8.65
C LEU A 138 -8.02 -9.97 9.49
N ILE A 139 -9.00 -10.53 10.20
CA ILE A 139 -9.90 -9.78 11.07
C ILE A 139 -9.11 -9.09 12.19
N PHE A 140 -8.18 -9.81 12.81
CA PHE A 140 -7.30 -9.23 13.83
C PHE A 140 -6.48 -8.07 13.27
N LYS A 141 -5.94 -8.22 12.06
CA LYS A 141 -5.12 -7.21 11.42
C LYS A 141 -5.91 -5.94 11.10
N VAL A 142 -7.12 -6.09 10.58
CA VAL A 142 -8.03 -4.96 10.34
C VAL A 142 -8.33 -4.23 11.66
N HIS A 143 -8.63 -4.96 12.74
CA HIS A 143 -8.88 -4.36 14.04
C HIS A 143 -7.67 -3.58 14.58
N GLU A 144 -6.46 -4.12 14.43
CA GLU A 144 -5.21 -3.47 14.81
C GLU A 144 -5.03 -2.14 14.08
N GLU A 145 -5.20 -2.12 12.75
CA GLU A 145 -5.07 -0.87 11.98
C GLU A 145 -6.17 0.15 12.33
N MET A 146 -7.40 -0.30 12.58
CA MET A 146 -8.47 0.60 13.07
C MET A 146 -8.13 1.22 14.43
N LYS A 147 -7.47 0.46 15.31
CA LYS A 147 -7.00 0.97 16.60
C LYS A 147 -5.89 1.99 16.41
N HIS A 148 -4.91 1.72 15.54
CA HIS A 148 -3.85 2.68 15.21
C HIS A 148 -4.40 3.99 14.66
N VAL A 149 -5.39 3.93 13.76
CA VAL A 149 -6.07 5.12 13.23
C VAL A 149 -6.73 5.91 14.36
N ARG A 150 -7.50 5.24 15.23
CA ARG A 150 -8.15 5.89 16.38
C ARG A 150 -7.15 6.54 17.31
N GLU A 151 -6.08 5.85 17.70
CA GLU A 151 -5.04 6.40 18.56
C GLU A 151 -4.34 7.61 17.93
N TRP A 152 -4.12 7.58 16.60
CA TRP A 152 -3.58 8.74 15.88
C TRP A 152 -4.54 9.94 15.92
N VAL A 153 -5.84 9.71 15.73
CA VAL A 153 -6.86 10.77 15.84
C VAL A 153 -6.91 11.33 17.27
N GLU A 154 -6.96 10.48 18.29
CA GLU A 154 -7.00 10.89 19.70
C GLU A 154 -5.78 11.77 20.06
N ARG A 155 -4.58 11.36 19.65
CA ARG A 155 -3.36 12.17 19.87
C ARG A 155 -3.41 13.54 19.18
N LYS A 156 -4.08 13.64 18.03
CA LYS A 156 -4.11 14.86 17.21
C LYS A 156 -5.19 15.86 17.65
N TYR A 157 -6.29 15.38 18.24
CA TYR A 157 -7.48 16.21 18.50
C TYR A 157 -7.98 16.22 19.95
N VAL A 158 -7.52 15.32 20.83
CA VAL A 158 -8.04 15.20 22.22
C VAL A 158 -7.02 15.69 23.26
N ARG A 159 -5.88 16.25 22.82
CA ARG A 159 -4.91 16.94 23.70
C ARG A 159 -4.92 18.45 23.49
#